data_AF-A0A7C4CJ12-F1
#
_entry.id   AF-A0A7C4CJ12-F1
#
_cell.length_a   1.000
_cell.length_b   1.000
_cell.length_c   1.000
_cell.angle_alpha   90.00
_cell.angle_beta   90.00
_cell.angle_gamma   90.00
#
_symmetry.space_group_name_H-M   'P 1'
#
loop_
_entity.id
_entity.type
_entity.pdbx_description
1 polymer ?
#
loop_
_entity_poly.entity_id
_entity_poly.type
_entity_poly.pdbx_seq_one_letter_code
_entity_poly.pdbx_strand_id
1 'polypeptide(L)'
;MSRLLWEKNNKINTRVARLLGMPYIRREYRDRLDPKIDALIDELNKAPLEEIDGQINYVIFRLLLHLYPPRYFNYNRAIGVLACVLQEFYRRHVAIYEDKKISETGDIT
;
A
#
# COMPACT_ATOMS: atom_id res chain seq x y z
N MET A 1 25.72 2.39 6.04
CA MET A 1 24.72 3.34 6.57
C MET A 1 24.16 2.76 7.87
N SER A 2 24.51 3.32 9.03
CA SER A 2 24.23 2.71 10.34
C SER A 2 22.74 2.71 10.67
N ARG A 3 22.26 1.65 11.34
CA ARG A 3 20.88 1.48 11.87
C ARG A 3 20.32 2.74 12.57
N LEU A 4 21.20 3.47 13.26
CA LEU A 4 20.93 4.74 13.94
C LEU A 4 20.58 5.93 13.03
N LEU A 5 21.05 5.94 11.77
CA LEU A 5 20.74 7.00 10.80
C LEU A 5 19.40 6.76 10.10
N TRP A 6 18.99 5.50 9.94
CA TRP A 6 17.64 5.14 9.47
C TRP A 6 16.58 5.45 10.54
N GLU A 7 16.84 5.09 11.80
CA GLU A 7 15.94 5.37 12.93
C GLU A 7 15.78 6.88 13.23
N LYS A 8 16.83 7.69 13.04
CA LYS A 8 16.76 9.15 13.23
C LYS A 8 15.95 9.87 12.15
N ASN A 9 16.04 9.42 10.90
CA ASN A 9 15.31 10.02 9.78
C ASN A 9 13.86 9.52 9.67
N ASN A 10 13.52 8.42 10.36
CA ASN A 10 12.20 7.81 10.33
C ASN A 10 11.61 7.72 11.74
N LYS A 11 11.50 8.87 12.44
CA LYS A 11 10.65 9.00 13.63
C LYS A 11 9.19 8.89 13.22
N ILE A 12 8.77 7.67 12.87
CA ILE A 12 7.38 7.31 12.71
C ILE A 12 6.77 7.45 14.10
N ASN A 13 6.04 8.55 14.30
CA ASN A 13 5.16 8.76 15.45
C ASN A 13 4.40 7.45 15.73
N THR A 14 4.38 6.99 16.97
CA THR A 14 3.77 5.70 17.36
C THR A 14 2.30 5.57 16.94
N ARG A 15 1.59 6.68 16.70
CA ARG A 15 0.28 6.69 16.01
C ARG A 15 0.35 6.29 14.53
N VAL A 16 1.34 6.77 13.79
CA VAL A 16 1.56 6.46 12.37
C VAL A 16 2.00 5.01 12.20
N ALA A 17 2.83 4.47 13.09
CA ALA A 17 3.21 3.05 13.08
C ALA A 17 1.99 2.12 13.30
N ARG A 18 1.03 2.56 14.14
CA ARG A 18 -0.26 1.86 14.36
C ARG A 18 -1.18 1.95 13.14
N LEU A 19 -1.11 3.05 12.39
CA LEU A 19 -1.81 3.25 11.11
C LEU A 19 -1.13 2.56 9.93
N LEU A 20 0.14 2.15 10.00
CA LEU A 20 0.82 1.40 8.94
C LEU A 20 0.78 -0.11 9.13
N GLY A 21 0.52 -0.60 10.35
CA GLY A 21 0.40 -2.03 10.58
C GLY A 21 -0.93 -2.57 10.06
N MET A 22 -0.95 -3.27 8.92
CA MET A 22 -2.10 -4.10 8.53
C MET A 22 -2.21 -5.27 9.53
N PRO A 23 -3.12 -5.30 10.51
CA PRO A 23 -3.07 -6.27 11.62
C PRO A 23 -3.31 -7.72 11.18
N TYR A 24 -3.78 -7.91 9.94
CA TYR A 24 -4.20 -9.19 9.39
C TYR A 24 -3.05 -10.04 8.82
N ILE A 25 -1.86 -9.47 8.62
CA ILE A 25 -0.66 -10.21 8.18
C ILE A 25 0.34 -10.36 9.32
N ARG A 26 0.72 -11.60 9.62
CA ARG A 26 1.71 -11.89 10.66
C ARG A 26 3.09 -11.35 10.28
N ARG A 27 3.90 -11.03 11.30
CA ARG A 27 5.20 -10.37 11.10
C ARG A 27 6.14 -11.20 10.24
N GLU A 28 6.17 -12.52 10.43
CA GLU A 28 7.05 -13.42 9.66
C GLU A 28 6.77 -13.41 8.15
N TYR A 29 5.53 -13.09 7.74
CA TYR A 29 5.21 -12.94 6.33
C TYR A 29 5.66 -11.58 5.79
N ARG A 30 5.55 -10.52 6.59
CA ARG A 30 6.04 -9.18 6.22
C ARG A 30 7.55 -9.19 6.04
N ASP A 31 8.27 -9.75 7.00
CA ASP A 31 9.74 -9.86 6.95
C ASP A 31 10.23 -10.56 5.66
N ARG A 32 9.42 -11.45 5.08
CA ARG A 32 9.71 -12.15 3.81
C ARG A 32 9.24 -11.40 2.56
N LEU A 33 8.15 -10.65 2.66
CA LEU A 33 7.50 -9.98 1.52
C LEU A 33 8.02 -8.57 1.32
N ASP A 34 8.21 -7.80 2.40
CA ASP A 34 8.58 -6.39 2.36
C ASP A 34 9.84 -6.15 1.51
N PRO A 35 10.96 -6.91 1.65
CA PRO A 35 12.14 -6.68 0.80
C PRO A 35 11.89 -6.92 -0.70
N LYS A 36 10.94 -7.80 -1.05
CA LYS A 36 10.56 -8.08 -2.45
C LYS A 36 9.63 -7.01 -3.00
N ILE A 37 8.75 -6.50 -2.15
CA ILE A 37 7.84 -5.39 -2.47
C ILE A 37 8.67 -4.12 -2.65
N ASP A 38 9.61 -3.83 -1.76
CA ASP A 38 10.51 -2.68 -1.83
C ASP A 38 11.32 -2.69 -3.14
N ALA A 39 11.90 -3.84 -3.50
CA ALA A 39 12.62 -3.98 -4.77
C ALA A 39 11.73 -3.75 -6.00
N LEU A 40 10.45 -4.15 -5.93
CA LEU A 40 9.48 -3.89 -6.99
C LEU A 40 9.09 -2.40 -7.04
N ILE A 41 8.91 -1.76 -5.89
CA ILE A 41 8.66 -0.31 -5.80
C ILE A 41 9.82 0.47 -6.40
N ASP A 42 11.06 0.09 -6.09
CA ASP A 42 12.26 0.71 -6.65
C ASP A 42 12.33 0.59 -8.18
N GLU A 43 11.85 -0.53 -8.74
CA GLU A 43 11.75 -0.69 -10.19
C GLU A 43 10.65 0.20 -10.79
N LEU A 44 9.46 0.21 -10.19
CA LEU A 44 8.33 1.01 -10.66
C LEU A 44 8.61 2.52 -10.59
N ASN A 45 9.38 2.97 -9.60
CA ASN A 45 9.78 4.38 -9.46
C ASN A 45 10.73 4.88 -10.58
N LYS A 46 11.25 3.99 -11.42
CA LYS A 46 12.05 4.37 -12.60
C LYS A 46 11.17 4.79 -13.78
N ALA A 47 9.88 4.44 -13.75
CA ALA A 47 8.93 4.79 -14.80
C ALA A 47 8.60 6.30 -14.80
N PRO A 48 8.37 6.91 -15.97
CA PRO A 48 7.71 8.20 -16.05
C PRO A 48 6.35 8.19 -15.35
N LEU A 49 5.91 9.35 -14.85
CA LEU A 49 4.64 9.50 -14.14
C LEU A 49 3.45 9.05 -14.99
N GLU A 50 3.50 9.28 -16.30
CA GLU A 50 2.44 8.94 -17.24
C GLU A 50 2.33 7.42 -17.48
N GLU A 51 3.36 6.65 -17.13
CA GLU A 51 3.44 5.21 -17.36
C GLU A 51 3.23 4.39 -16.08
N ILE A 52 3.49 4.97 -14.91
CA ILE A 52 3.51 4.24 -13.64
C ILE A 52 2.16 3.56 -13.34
N ASP A 53 1.04 4.21 -13.66
CA ASP A 53 -0.30 3.66 -13.45
C ASP A 53 -0.54 2.38 -14.26
N GLY A 54 -0.05 2.35 -15.51
CA GLY A 54 -0.10 1.17 -16.36
C GLY A 54 0.71 0.00 -15.80
N GLN A 55 1.90 0.29 -15.26
CA GLN A 55 2.77 -0.71 -14.66
C GLN A 55 2.20 -1.26 -13.35
N ILE A 56 1.62 -0.40 -12.50
CA ILE A 56 0.93 -0.82 -11.26
C ILE A 56 -0.24 -1.75 -11.62
N ASN A 57 -1.06 -1.37 -12.60
CA ASN A 57 -2.17 -2.19 -13.08
C ASN A 57 -1.69 -3.57 -13.57
N TYR A 58 -0.58 -3.60 -14.32
CA TYR A 58 0.02 -4.85 -14.79
C TYR A 58 0.47 -5.75 -13.64
N VAL A 59 1.15 -5.20 -12.63
CA VAL A 59 1.58 -5.95 -11.44
C VAL A 59 0.39 -6.58 -10.73
N ILE A 60 -0.64 -5.78 -10.44
CA ILE A 60 -1.84 -6.27 -9.74
C ILE A 60 -2.51 -7.37 -10.57
N PHE A 61 -2.69 -7.15 -11.87
CA PHE A 61 -3.27 -8.15 -12.78
C PHE A 61 -2.47 -9.46 -12.76
N ARG A 62 -1.13 -9.38 -12.84
CA ARG A 62 -0.24 -10.56 -12.77
C ARG A 62 -0.37 -11.30 -11.44
N LEU A 63 -0.46 -10.59 -10.31
CA LEU A 63 -0.69 -11.22 -9.01
C LEU A 63 -2.02 -11.98 -8.99
N LEU A 64 -3.11 -11.36 -9.47
CA LEU A 64 -4.41 -12.01 -9.50
C LEU A 64 -4.43 -13.23 -10.40
N LEU A 65 -3.85 -13.12 -11.60
CA LEU A 65 -3.77 -14.20 -12.58
C LEU A 65 -3.06 -15.44 -12.04
N HIS A 66 -2.00 -15.27 -11.24
CA HIS A 66 -1.18 -16.38 -10.75
C HIS A 66 -1.62 -16.91 -9.37
N LEU A 67 -2.32 -16.10 -8.57
CA LEU A 67 -2.75 -16.47 -7.22
C LEU A 67 -4.19 -17.01 -7.17
N TYR A 68 -5.02 -16.73 -8.17
CA TYR A 68 -6.43 -17.12 -8.21
C TYR A 68 -6.74 -17.99 -9.44
N PRO A 69 -6.87 -19.32 -9.28
CA PRO A 69 -7.14 -20.21 -10.41
C PRO A 69 -8.55 -20.00 -10.97
N PRO A 70 -8.80 -20.25 -12.27
CA PRO A 70 -10.07 -19.95 -12.93
C PRO A 70 -11.28 -20.61 -12.29
N ARG A 71 -12.05 -19.81 -11.53
CA ARG A 71 -13.31 -20.22 -10.91
C ARG A 71 -14.03 -18.97 -10.43
N TYR A 72 -15.35 -18.89 -10.65
CA TYR A 72 -16.16 -17.77 -10.16
C TYR A 72 -15.93 -17.47 -8.68
N PHE A 73 -15.86 -18.51 -7.85
CA PHE A 73 -15.51 -18.40 -6.43
C PHE A 73 -14.17 -17.69 -6.18
N ASN A 74 -13.13 -18.02 -6.93
CA ASN A 74 -11.81 -17.40 -6.75
C ASN A 74 -11.80 -15.95 -7.26
N TYR A 75 -12.51 -15.66 -8.35
CA TYR A 75 -12.64 -14.30 -8.85
C TYR A 75 -13.40 -13.40 -7.87
N ASN A 76 -14.50 -13.88 -7.28
CA ASN A 76 -15.20 -13.12 -6.22
C ASN A 76 -14.28 -12.83 -5.02
N ARG A 77 -13.42 -13.77 -4.64
CA ARG A 77 -12.42 -13.56 -3.58
C ARG A 77 -11.36 -12.53 -3.97
N ALA A 78 -10.85 -12.59 -5.20
CA ALA A 78 -9.90 -11.61 -5.72
C ALA A 78 -10.48 -10.20 -5.71
N ILE A 79 -11.71 -10.04 -6.22
CA ILE A 79 -12.41 -8.75 -6.22
C ILE A 79 -12.65 -8.26 -4.78
N GLY A 80 -13.05 -9.14 -3.86
CA GLY A 80 -13.18 -8.80 -2.45
C GLY A 80 -11.88 -8.29 -1.83
N VAL A 81 -10.74 -8.92 -2.14
CA VAL A 81 -9.42 -8.45 -1.66
C VAL A 81 -9.10 -7.06 -2.22
N LEU A 82 -9.32 -6.81 -3.52
CA LEU A 82 -9.10 -5.49 -4.10
C LEU A 82 -9.97 -4.41 -3.44
N ALA A 83 -11.24 -4.72 -3.18
CA ALA A 83 -12.14 -3.80 -2.48
C ALA A 83 -11.62 -3.48 -1.07
N CYS A 84 -11.13 -4.48 -0.33
CA CYS A 84 -10.52 -4.26 0.99
C CYS A 84 -9.26 -3.39 0.90
N VAL A 85 -8.39 -3.61 -0.10
CA VAL A 85 -7.18 -2.79 -0.32
C VAL A 85 -7.54 -1.33 -0.57
N LEU A 86 -8.52 -1.07 -1.44
CA LEU A 86 -9.01 0.28 -1.73
C LEU A 86 -9.51 0.99 -0.46
N GLN A 87 -10.40 0.32 0.29
CA GLN A 87 -10.98 0.89 1.51
C GLN A 87 -9.92 1.16 2.58
N GLU A 88 -8.95 0.26 2.71
CA GLU A 88 -7.85 0.44 3.66
C GLU A 88 -6.93 1.60 3.27
N PHE A 89 -6.60 1.75 1.99
CA PHE A 89 -5.80 2.87 1.48
C PHE A 89 -6.53 4.20 1.70
N TYR A 90 -7.82 4.26 1.37
CA TYR A 90 -8.63 5.45 1.58
C TYR A 90 -8.65 5.85 3.06
N ARG A 91 -9.01 4.92 3.96
CA ARG A 91 -9.12 5.20 5.40
C ARG A 91 -7.79 5.56 6.06
N ARG A 92 -6.68 4.93 5.67
CA ARG A 92 -5.37 5.11 6.34
C ARG A 92 -4.52 6.20 5.73
N HIS A 93 -4.73 6.57 4.48
CA HIS A 93 -3.92 7.56 3.78
C HIS A 93 -4.73 8.74 3.27
N VAL A 94 -5.77 8.49 2.47
CA VAL A 94 -6.54 9.57 1.81
C VAL A 94 -7.30 10.41 2.84
N ALA A 95 -8.05 9.78 3.75
CA ALA A 95 -8.83 10.48 4.78
C ALA A 95 -7.94 11.36 5.68
N ILE A 96 -6.74 10.90 6.05
CA ILE A 96 -5.80 11.70 6.86
C ILE A 96 -5.29 12.92 6.07
N TYR A 97 -5.06 12.76 4.77
CA TYR A 97 -4.70 13.87 3.90
C TYR A 97 -5.85 14.87 3.75
N GLU A 98 -7.08 14.39 3.61
CA GLU A 98 -8.30 15.22 3.53
C GLU A 98 -8.51 16.00 4.84
N ASP A 99 -8.42 15.37 6.00
CA ASP A 99 -8.49 16.03 7.33
C ASP A 99 -7.45 17.16 7.44
N LYS A 100 -6.23 16.90 6.96
CA LYS A 100 -5.17 17.91 6.91
C LYS A 100 -5.57 19.06 5.97
N LYS A 101 -6.12 18.77 4.79
CA LYS A 101 -6.56 19.80 3.85
C LYS A 101 -7.71 20.64 4.39
N ILE A 102 -8.68 20.03 5.06
CA ILE A 102 -9.76 20.75 5.76
C ILE A 102 -9.17 21.74 6.78
N SER A 103 -8.15 21.33 7.55
CA SER A 103 -7.49 22.24 8.50
C SER A 103 -6.71 23.39 7.83
N GLU A 104 -6.22 23.19 6.60
CA GLU A 104 -5.43 24.17 5.85
C GLU A 104 -6.28 25.16 5.05
N THR A 105 -7.35 24.67 4.41
CA THR A 105 -8.13 25.43 3.42
C THR A 105 -9.58 25.64 3.81
N GLY A 106 -10.01 25.10 4.96
CA GLY A 106 -11.41 25.04 5.34
C GLY A 106 -12.13 23.85 4.70
N ASP A 107 -13.25 23.47 5.32
CA ASP A 107 -14.15 22.45 4.79
C ASP A 107 -15.15 23.05 3.78
N ILE A 108 -15.70 22.23 2.91
CA ILE A 108 -16.79 22.62 2.02
C ILE A 108 -18.09 22.58 2.84
N THR A 109 -18.37 23.65 3.57
CA THR A 109 -19.65 23.90 4.26
C THR A 109 -20.55 24.83 3.49
#